data_AF-T1CCJ6-F1
#
_entry.id   AF-T1CCJ6-F1
#
_cell.length_a   1.000
_cell.length_b   1.000
_cell.length_c   1.000
_cell.angle_alpha   90.00
_cell.angle_beta   90.00
_cell.angle_gamma   90.00
#
_symmetry.space_group_name_H-M   'P 1'
#
loop_
_entity.id
_entity.type
_entity.pdbx_description
1 polymer ?
#
loop_
_entity_poly.entity_id
_entity_poly.type
_entity_poly.pdbx_seq_one_letter_code
_entity_poly.pdbx_strand_id
1 'polypeptide(L)'
;MVVNSATFSANALNIGTGGLAVATTAGDITQGGKFVVAGAVSFDAGTHAVTLNNGSNDFQGTVSATGAGVSLADANNLNVIALTDNNNGNVNLTAGGMLTLPASGINAGTGNLTLASDGGALTSSGTLSGSNVSLSGSAGLVLNSN
;
A
#
# COMPACT_ATOMS: atom_id res chain seq x y z
N MET A 1 -9.00 -0.58 -15.81
CA MET A 1 -9.03 0.87 -16.12
C MET A 1 -7.63 1.43 -15.93
N VAL A 2 -7.16 2.29 -16.84
CA VAL A 2 -5.88 3.01 -16.68
C VAL A 2 -6.19 4.51 -16.61
N VAL A 3 -5.64 5.21 -15.62
CA VAL A 3 -5.73 6.66 -15.48
C VAL A 3 -4.33 7.24 -15.54
N ASN A 4 -4.11 8.22 -16.41
CA ASN A 4 -2.90 9.04 -16.44
C ASN A 4 -3.31 10.50 -16.28
N SER A 5 -2.87 11.15 -15.20
CA SER A 5 -3.28 12.51 -14.87
C SER A 5 -2.16 13.28 -14.17
N ALA A 6 -2.32 14.59 -14.01
CA ALA A 6 -1.38 15.38 -13.20
C ALA A 6 -1.48 14.97 -11.71
N THR A 7 -2.71 14.85 -11.21
CA THR A 7 -3.05 14.38 -9.86
C THR A 7 -4.22 13.39 -9.95
N PHE A 8 -4.41 12.57 -8.92
CA PHE A 8 -5.58 11.71 -8.82
C PHE A 8 -6.25 11.85 -7.45
N SER A 9 -7.55 12.11 -7.46
CA SER A 9 -8.38 12.04 -6.27
C SER A 9 -9.77 11.58 -6.67
N ALA A 10 -10.29 10.58 -6.00
CA ALA A 10 -11.66 10.12 -6.16
C ALA A 10 -12.32 10.04 -4.78
N ASN A 11 -13.63 10.30 -4.73
CA ASN A 11 -14.40 10.09 -3.49
C ASN A 11 -14.57 8.58 -3.25
N ALA A 12 -15.67 7.98 -3.67
CA ALA A 12 -15.81 6.53 -3.71
C ALA A 12 -15.48 6.00 -5.09
N LEU A 13 -14.83 4.83 -5.16
CA LEU A 13 -14.55 4.13 -6.40
C LEU A 13 -14.96 2.66 -6.29
N ASN A 14 -15.63 2.13 -7.31
CA ASN A 14 -15.96 0.71 -7.41
C ASN A 14 -15.67 0.22 -8.83
N ILE A 15 -14.71 -0.68 -8.98
CA ILE A 15 -14.25 -1.19 -10.28
C ILE A 15 -14.76 -2.63 -10.54
N GLY A 16 -15.35 -3.29 -9.53
CA GLY A 16 -15.74 -4.70 -9.62
C GLY A 16 -14.52 -5.60 -9.86
N THR A 17 -14.66 -6.60 -10.73
CA THR A 17 -13.60 -7.58 -11.05
C THR A 17 -12.50 -7.05 -11.96
N GLY A 18 -12.66 -5.84 -12.49
CA GLY A 18 -11.60 -5.18 -13.26
C GLY A 18 -10.43 -4.75 -12.39
N GLY A 19 -9.25 -4.64 -13.00
CA GLY A 19 -8.09 -4.01 -12.36
C GLY A 19 -8.09 -2.48 -12.48
N LEU A 20 -7.34 -1.82 -11.60
CA LEU A 20 -7.15 -0.38 -11.56
C LEU A 20 -5.66 -0.04 -11.66
N ALA A 21 -5.25 0.68 -12.70
CA ALA A 21 -3.94 1.30 -12.77
C ALA A 21 -4.09 2.82 -12.76
N VAL A 22 -3.46 3.49 -11.80
CA VAL A 22 -3.43 4.94 -11.70
C VAL A 22 -1.98 5.38 -11.72
N ALA A 23 -1.63 6.22 -12.68
CA ALA A 23 -0.34 6.87 -12.76
C ALA A 23 -0.55 8.39 -12.73
N THR A 24 0.21 9.09 -11.89
CA THR A 24 0.24 10.55 -11.87
C THR A 24 1.63 11.08 -12.19
N THR A 25 1.71 12.22 -12.87
CA THR A 25 2.99 12.78 -13.33
C THR A 25 3.45 14.00 -12.53
N ALA A 26 2.55 14.64 -11.77
CA ALA A 26 2.82 15.94 -11.16
C ALA A 26 2.21 16.12 -9.76
N GLY A 27 1.69 15.07 -9.14
CA GLY A 27 1.11 15.17 -7.80
C GLY A 27 0.56 13.86 -7.27
N ASP A 28 -0.05 13.97 -6.10
CA ASP A 28 -0.39 12.82 -5.28
C ASP A 28 -1.53 11.98 -5.87
N ILE A 29 -1.56 10.72 -5.45
CA ILE A 29 -2.71 9.84 -5.54
C ILE A 29 -3.39 9.85 -4.17
N THR A 30 -4.62 10.37 -4.12
CA THR A 30 -5.39 10.53 -2.88
C THR A 30 -6.79 9.95 -3.01
N GLN A 31 -7.51 9.88 -1.90
CA GLN A 31 -8.90 9.47 -1.87
C GLN A 31 -9.72 10.30 -0.88
N GLY A 32 -11.02 10.43 -1.16
CA GLY A 32 -12.02 11.05 -0.29
C GLY A 32 -13.01 10.05 0.33
N GLY A 33 -13.04 8.81 -0.15
CA GLY A 33 -13.93 7.73 0.26
C GLY A 33 -13.30 6.37 -0.04
N LYS A 34 -14.06 5.28 0.14
CA LYS A 34 -13.51 3.93 -0.04
C LYS A 34 -13.35 3.55 -1.51
N PHE A 35 -12.27 2.82 -1.81
CA PHE A 35 -12.04 2.17 -3.08
C PHE A 35 -12.32 0.67 -2.95
N VAL A 36 -13.13 0.13 -3.85
CA VAL A 36 -13.46 -1.29 -3.94
C VAL A 36 -13.00 -1.79 -5.30
N VAL A 37 -11.98 -2.64 -5.31
CA VAL A 37 -11.39 -3.18 -6.54
C VAL A 37 -11.08 -4.66 -6.32
N ALA A 38 -11.81 -5.54 -7.01
CA ALA A 38 -11.58 -6.97 -6.88
C ALA A 38 -10.44 -7.48 -7.78
N GLY A 39 -10.12 -6.76 -8.86
CA GLY A 39 -8.92 -7.03 -9.65
C GLY A 39 -7.64 -6.48 -9.02
N ALA A 40 -6.50 -6.73 -9.67
CA ALA A 40 -5.21 -6.16 -9.26
C ALA A 40 -5.20 -4.63 -9.39
N VAL A 41 -4.49 -3.96 -8.48
CA VAL A 41 -4.32 -2.51 -8.47
C VAL A 41 -2.87 -2.10 -8.53
N SER A 42 -2.60 -0.99 -9.23
CA SER A 42 -1.29 -0.36 -9.30
C SER A 42 -1.45 1.15 -9.16
N PHE A 43 -0.71 1.73 -8.22
CA PHE A 43 -0.66 3.18 -7.99
C PHE A 43 0.77 3.66 -8.20
N ASP A 44 0.98 4.56 -9.15
CA ASP A 44 2.29 5.14 -9.44
C ASP A 44 2.22 6.66 -9.39
N ALA A 45 2.66 7.24 -8.28
CA ALA A 45 2.75 8.68 -8.10
C ALA A 45 4.16 9.23 -8.39
N GLY A 46 5.08 8.38 -8.87
CA GLY A 46 6.49 8.73 -9.10
C GLY A 46 7.17 9.22 -7.83
N THR A 47 7.42 10.53 -7.76
CA THR A 47 8.04 11.22 -6.61
C THR A 47 7.02 11.93 -5.70
N HIS A 48 5.73 11.62 -5.84
CA HIS A 48 4.63 12.18 -5.05
C HIS A 48 4.01 11.11 -4.16
N ALA A 49 3.18 11.50 -3.19
CA ALA A 49 2.66 10.57 -2.20
C ALA A 49 1.48 9.74 -2.75
N VAL A 50 1.35 8.52 -2.23
CA VAL A 50 0.13 7.71 -2.36
C VAL A 50 -0.56 7.65 -0.99
N THR A 51 -1.73 8.27 -0.86
CA THR A 51 -2.52 8.30 0.39
C THR A 51 -3.89 7.70 0.16
N LEU A 52 -4.00 6.39 0.41
CA LEU A 52 -5.21 5.58 0.32
C LEU A 52 -5.49 4.88 1.67
N ASN A 53 -5.58 5.67 2.74
CA ASN A 53 -5.57 5.24 4.15
C ASN A 53 -6.96 5.05 4.80
N ASN A 54 -8.02 4.91 4.01
CA ASN A 54 -9.35 4.62 4.49
C ASN A 54 -9.44 3.12 4.78
N GLY A 55 -9.56 2.74 6.05
CA GLY A 55 -9.65 1.34 6.47
C GLY A 55 -10.88 0.58 5.97
N SER A 56 -11.79 1.23 5.23
CA SER A 56 -12.91 0.58 4.52
C SER A 56 -12.64 0.30 3.04
N ASN A 57 -11.42 0.57 2.55
CA ASN A 57 -10.97 0.10 1.24
C ASN A 57 -11.03 -1.43 1.17
N ASP A 58 -11.26 -1.98 -0.03
CA ASP A 58 -11.41 -3.41 -0.27
C ASP A 58 -10.69 -3.76 -1.59
N PHE A 59 -9.37 -3.91 -1.50
CA PHE A 59 -8.46 -4.35 -2.56
C PHE A 59 -8.34 -5.88 -2.49
N GLN A 60 -9.23 -6.59 -3.19
CA GLN A 60 -9.28 -8.06 -3.13
C GLN A 60 -8.20 -8.73 -4.00
N GLY A 61 -7.60 -7.98 -4.92
CA GLY A 61 -6.47 -8.41 -5.76
C GLY A 61 -5.10 -8.03 -5.18
N THR A 62 -4.05 -8.24 -5.97
CA THR A 62 -2.70 -7.81 -5.59
C THR A 62 -2.54 -6.30 -5.74
N VAL A 63 -1.76 -5.69 -4.86
CA VAL A 63 -1.50 -4.25 -4.82
C VAL A 63 -0.03 -3.98 -5.16
N SER A 64 0.22 -3.02 -6.04
CA SER A 64 1.53 -2.38 -6.19
C SER A 64 1.46 -0.87 -6.02
N ALA A 65 2.51 -0.29 -5.44
CA ALA A 65 2.58 1.15 -5.19
C ALA A 65 3.98 1.73 -5.37
N THR A 66 4.07 2.88 -6.04
CA THR A 66 5.27 3.70 -6.18
C THR A 66 4.95 5.12 -5.77
N GLY A 67 5.75 5.71 -4.89
CA GLY A 67 5.55 7.09 -4.44
C GLY A 67 6.70 7.63 -3.57
N ALA A 68 6.54 8.84 -3.05
CA ALA A 68 7.40 9.49 -2.05
C ALA A 68 6.73 9.42 -0.68
N GLY A 69 6.58 8.20 -0.17
CA GLY A 69 5.66 7.85 0.90
C GLY A 69 4.38 7.20 0.39
N VAL A 70 4.00 6.11 1.05
CA VAL A 70 2.88 5.26 0.65
C VAL A 70 2.08 4.89 1.89
N SER A 71 0.83 5.31 1.93
CA SER A 71 -0.11 5.01 3.00
C SER A 71 -1.31 4.25 2.43
N LEU A 72 -1.43 2.96 2.74
CA LEU A 72 -2.50 2.11 2.26
C LEU A 72 -3.20 1.45 3.45
N ALA A 73 -4.52 1.49 3.46
CA ALA A 73 -5.34 0.72 4.38
C ALA A 73 -6.31 -0.16 3.59
N ASP A 74 -6.63 -1.33 4.15
CA ASP A 74 -7.59 -2.28 3.61
C ASP A 74 -8.43 -2.89 4.74
N ALA A 75 -9.72 -3.11 4.51
CA ALA A 75 -10.62 -3.72 5.50
C ALA A 75 -10.36 -5.21 5.68
N ASN A 76 -9.72 -5.84 4.69
CA ASN A 76 -9.53 -7.26 4.53
C ASN A 76 -8.02 -7.56 4.56
N ASN A 77 -7.60 -8.61 3.85
CA ASN A 77 -6.19 -8.87 3.61
C ASN A 77 -5.63 -7.85 2.63
N LEU A 78 -4.48 -7.26 2.96
CA LEU A 78 -3.72 -6.42 2.04
C LEU A 78 -2.53 -7.21 1.50
N ASN A 79 -2.57 -7.53 0.21
CA ASN A 79 -1.51 -8.28 -0.47
C ASN A 79 -0.67 -7.36 -1.36
N VAL A 80 0.45 -6.87 -0.82
CA VAL A 80 1.37 -5.98 -1.55
C VAL A 80 2.46 -6.81 -2.21
N ILE A 81 2.48 -6.79 -3.55
CA ILE A 81 3.46 -7.57 -4.34
C ILE A 81 4.68 -6.75 -4.77
N ALA A 82 4.56 -5.42 -4.76
CA ALA A 82 5.65 -4.48 -5.02
C ALA A 82 5.36 -3.14 -4.34
N LEU A 83 6.37 -2.58 -3.66
CA LEU A 83 6.30 -1.23 -3.11
C LEU A 83 7.63 -0.54 -3.28
N THR A 84 7.62 0.69 -3.79
CA THR A 84 8.82 1.52 -3.93
C THR A 84 8.55 2.90 -3.34
N ASP A 85 9.33 3.27 -2.33
CA ASP A 85 9.43 4.64 -1.85
C ASP A 85 10.65 5.33 -2.48
N ASN A 86 10.39 6.32 -3.33
CA ASN A 86 11.39 6.98 -4.17
C ASN A 86 12.03 8.22 -3.50
N ASN A 87 11.52 8.67 -2.35
CA ASN A 87 11.98 9.92 -1.74
C ASN A 87 11.97 9.88 -0.21
N ASN A 88 12.28 8.72 0.36
CA ASN A 88 12.43 8.54 1.80
C ASN A 88 11.20 9.00 2.61
N GLY A 89 10.00 8.81 2.05
CA GLY A 89 8.74 9.13 2.69
C GLY A 89 8.32 8.04 3.69
N ASN A 90 7.30 8.35 4.49
CA ASN A 90 6.76 7.35 5.41
C ASN A 90 5.99 6.27 4.62
N VAL A 91 6.20 5.01 5.00
CA VAL A 91 5.42 3.88 4.49
C VAL A 91 4.54 3.36 5.62
N ASN A 92 3.22 3.45 5.44
CA ASN A 92 2.22 3.00 6.40
C ASN A 92 1.28 2.00 5.70
N LEU A 93 1.33 0.73 6.09
CA LEU A 93 0.41 -0.29 5.55
C LEU A 93 -0.42 -0.86 6.69
N THR A 94 -1.75 -0.86 6.53
CA THR A 94 -2.68 -1.42 7.51
C THR A 94 -3.63 -2.38 6.83
N ALA A 95 -3.67 -3.63 7.28
CA ALA A 95 -4.64 -4.62 6.84
C ALA A 95 -5.60 -4.94 8.00
N GLY A 96 -6.90 -4.92 7.74
CA GLY A 96 -7.92 -5.43 8.67
C GLY A 96 -7.86 -6.96 8.83
N GLY A 97 -7.23 -7.66 7.90
CA GLY A 97 -6.90 -9.09 7.93
C GLY A 97 -5.38 -9.32 7.95
N MET A 98 -4.89 -10.24 7.12
CA MET A 98 -3.47 -10.53 6.94
C MET A 98 -2.80 -9.44 6.07
N LEU A 99 -1.62 -8.98 6.49
CA LEU A 99 -0.75 -8.11 5.69
C LEU A 99 0.39 -8.95 5.10
N THR A 100 0.39 -9.10 3.78
CA THR A 100 1.45 -9.78 3.03
C THR A 100 2.30 -8.76 2.29
N LEU A 101 3.61 -8.82 2.50
CA LEU A 101 4.57 -7.86 1.94
C LEU A 101 5.35 -8.42 0.74
N PRO A 102 5.94 -7.54 -0.08
CA PRO A 102 6.78 -7.95 -1.20
C PRO A 102 7.99 -8.77 -0.75
N ALA A 103 8.36 -9.79 -1.54
CA ALA A 103 9.59 -10.56 -1.31
C ALA A 103 10.86 -9.72 -1.52
N SER A 104 10.78 -8.62 -2.28
CA SER A 104 11.88 -7.67 -2.47
C SER A 104 12.21 -6.85 -1.22
N GLY A 105 11.36 -6.88 -0.20
CA GLY A 105 11.47 -6.00 0.96
C GLY A 105 10.90 -4.61 0.70
N ILE A 106 10.96 -3.78 1.74
CA ILE A 106 10.48 -2.39 1.73
C ILE A 106 11.56 -1.53 2.39
N ASN A 107 12.00 -0.50 1.68
CA ASN A 107 12.94 0.50 2.19
C ASN A 107 12.27 1.88 2.18
N ALA A 108 12.00 2.42 3.37
CA ALA A 108 11.49 3.78 3.56
C ALA A 108 12.62 4.82 3.68
N GLY A 109 13.90 4.43 3.52
CA GLY A 109 15.05 5.31 3.65
C GLY A 109 15.11 5.99 5.03
N THR A 110 15.02 7.31 5.07
CA THR A 110 14.89 8.11 6.31
C THR A 110 13.46 8.26 6.82
N GLY A 111 12.46 7.79 6.07
CA GLY A 111 11.07 7.70 6.50
C GLY A 111 10.86 6.58 7.51
N ASN A 112 9.74 6.66 8.23
CA ASN A 112 9.30 5.57 9.11
C ASN A 112 8.56 4.50 8.30
N LEU A 113 8.77 3.25 8.68
CA LEU A 113 8.05 2.09 8.18
C LEU A 113 7.13 1.57 9.28
N THR A 114 5.82 1.73 9.09
CA THR A 114 4.79 1.24 10.02
C THR A 114 3.92 0.22 9.31
N LEU A 115 3.90 -1.01 9.80
CA LEU A 115 3.18 -2.12 9.20
C LEU A 115 2.28 -2.77 10.24
N ALA A 116 0.98 -2.78 9.97
CA ALA A 116 -0.03 -3.30 10.88
C ALA A 116 -0.92 -4.33 10.19
N SER A 117 -1.04 -5.49 10.83
CA SER A 117 -1.98 -6.56 10.49
C SER A 117 -2.94 -6.71 11.66
N ASP A 118 -4.10 -6.07 11.59
CA ASP A 118 -5.02 -5.90 12.72
C ASP A 118 -5.89 -7.14 12.93
N GLY A 119 -6.11 -7.97 11.91
CA GLY A 119 -6.89 -9.21 11.99
C GLY A 119 -6.16 -10.47 11.56
N GLY A 120 -4.84 -10.41 11.35
CA GLY A 120 -4.07 -11.55 10.87
C GLY A 120 -2.59 -11.49 11.23
N ALA A 121 -1.82 -12.37 10.58
CA ALA A 121 -0.37 -12.33 10.69
C ALA A 121 0.18 -11.21 9.80
N LEU A 122 1.32 -10.63 10.17
CA LEU A 122 2.15 -9.86 9.26
C LEU A 122 3.19 -10.81 8.66
N THR A 123 3.20 -10.99 7.33
CA THR A 123 4.17 -11.87 6.67
C THR A 123 5.13 -11.05 5.81
N SER A 124 6.43 -11.15 6.10
CA SER A 124 7.50 -10.55 5.31
C SER A 124 8.52 -11.60 4.88
N SER A 125 8.91 -11.53 3.61
CA SER A 125 9.99 -12.35 3.03
C SER A 125 11.11 -11.49 2.44
N GLY A 126 11.18 -10.21 2.81
CA GLY A 126 12.24 -9.30 2.37
C GLY A 126 12.73 -8.40 3.50
N THR A 127 13.84 -7.70 3.26
CA THR A 127 14.42 -6.75 4.22
C THR A 127 13.47 -5.57 4.43
N LEU A 128 13.29 -5.18 5.69
CA LEU A 128 12.47 -4.03 6.08
C LEU A 128 13.38 -2.97 6.69
N SER A 129 13.39 -1.77 6.12
CA SER A 129 14.24 -0.67 6.59
C SER A 129 13.54 0.68 6.54
N GLY A 130 13.95 1.56 7.46
CA GLY A 130 13.48 2.93 7.65
C GLY A 130 14.18 3.54 8.86
N SER A 131 13.92 4.81 9.17
CA SER A 131 14.41 5.43 10.41
C SER A 131 13.87 4.73 11.65
N ASN A 132 12.59 4.39 11.63
CA ASN A 132 11.95 3.50 12.59
C ASN A 132 11.20 2.42 11.83
N VAL A 133 11.27 1.19 12.31
CA VAL A 133 10.50 0.06 11.78
C VAL A 133 9.57 -0.42 12.89
N SER A 134 8.27 -0.24 12.71
CA SER A 134 7.23 -0.67 13.63
C SER A 134 6.36 -1.74 12.95
N LEU A 135 6.25 -2.90 13.60
CA LEU A 135 5.55 -4.07 13.08
C LEU A 135 4.51 -4.53 14.12
N SER A 136 3.26 -4.66 13.72
CA SER A 136 2.22 -5.33 14.49
C SER A 136 1.51 -6.38 13.66
N GLY A 137 1.24 -7.52 14.29
CA GLY A 137 0.40 -8.57 13.71
C GLY A 137 -0.39 -9.23 14.82
N SER A 138 -1.72 -9.09 14.78
CA SER A 138 -2.59 -9.59 15.85
C SER A 138 -2.55 -11.11 15.98
N ALA A 139 -2.27 -11.82 14.87
CA ALA A 139 -2.02 -13.26 14.87
C ALA A 139 -0.51 -13.63 14.77
N GLY A 140 0.39 -12.64 14.94
CA GLY A 140 1.85 -12.84 14.96
C GLY A 140 2.60 -12.23 13.78
N LEU A 141 3.93 -12.33 13.83
CA LEU A 141 4.86 -11.87 12.80
C LEU A 141 5.59 -13.08 12.20
N VAL A 142 5.53 -13.22 10.88
CA VAL A 142 6.27 -14.24 10.12
C VAL A 142 7.33 -13.52 9.28
N LEU A 143 8.58 -13.61 9.69
CA LEU A 143 9.72 -12.95 9.06
C LEU A 143 10.66 -14.01 8.48
N ASN A 144 10.55 -14.27 7.18
CA ASN A 144 11.19 -15.41 6.50
C ASN A 144 12.62 -15.14 6.00
N SER A 145 13.10 -13.90 6.10
CA SER A 145 14.40 -13.48 5.54
C SER A 145 15.35 -12.94 6.60
N ASN A 146 15.40 -13.62 7.75
CA ASN A 146 16.35 -13.33 8.83
C ASN A 146 17.71 -13.98 8.57
#